data_AF-A0A7X1LYK5-F1
#
_entry.id   AF-A0A7X1LYK5-F1
#
_cell.length_a   1.000
_cell.length_b   1.000
_cell.length_c   1.000
_cell.angle_alpha   90.00
_cell.angle_beta   90.00
_cell.angle_gamma   90.00
#
_symmetry.space_group_name_H-M   'P 1'
#
loop_
_entity.id
_entity.type
_entity.pdbx_description
1 polymer ?
#
loop_
_entity_poly.entity_id
_entity_poly.type
_entity_poly.pdbx_seq_one_letter_code
_entity_poly.pdbx_strand_id
1 'polypeptide(L)' 'MEEVKAIGEQRAGCAECRRLRDEFARAVRSGDRAGAEGAMAARGLHEYAAHGGRK' A
#
# COMPACT_ATOMS: atom_id res chain seq x y z
N MET A 1 6.41 6.67 -19.39
CA MET A 1 6.26 5.24 -18.99
C MET A 1 7.31 4.83 -17.95
N GLU A 2 8.54 5.37 -17.99
CA GLU A 2 9.57 5.17 -16.95
C GLU A 2 9.18 5.63 -15.54
N GLU A 3 8.46 6.75 -15.38
CA GLU A 3 8.07 7.23 -14.04
C GLU A 3 7.15 6.25 -13.30
N VAL A 4 6.25 5.56 -14.01
CA VAL A 4 5.35 4.55 -13.42
C VAL A 4 6.15 3.35 -12.91
N LYS A 5 7.21 2.96 -13.63
CA LYS A 5 8.14 1.90 -13.21
C LYS A 5 8.91 2.29 -11.94
N ALA A 6 9.44 3.51 -11.89
CA ALA A 6 10.17 4.03 -10.73
C ALA A 6 9.28 4.14 -9.47
N ILE A 7 8.01 4.54 -9.63
CA ILE A 7 7.03 4.56 -8.53
C ILE A 7 6.73 3.12 -8.06
N GLY A 8 6.63 2.16 -8.98
CA GLY A 8 6.46 0.74 -8.66
C GLY A 8 7.63 0.15 -7.86
N GLU A 9 8.87 0.49 -8.23
CA GLU A 9 10.09 0.05 -7.54
C GLU A 9 10.25 0.71 -6.16
N GLN A 10 9.95 2.01 -6.03
CA GLN A 10 9.92 2.70 -4.73
C GLN A 10 8.88 2.08 -3.78
N ARG A 11 7.70 1.71 -4.29
CA ARG A 11 6.65 1.03 -3.52
C ARG A 11 7.02 -0.40 -3.14
N ALA A 12 7.81 -1.11 -3.95
CA ALA A 12 8.29 -2.46 -3.63
C ALA A 12 9.36 -2.47 -2.53
N GLY A 13 10.15 -1.39 -2.43
CA GLY A 13 11.14 -1.17 -1.39
C GLY A 13 10.60 -0.57 -0.08
N CYS A 14 9.40 0.04 -0.09
CA CYS A 14 8.81 0.63 1.11
C CYS A 14 8.30 -0.45 2.09
N ALA A 15 8.92 -0.54 3.27
CA ALA A 15 8.57 -1.51 4.30
C ALA A 15 7.11 -1.37 4.77
N GLU A 16 6.60 -0.14 4.85
CA GLU A 16 5.24 0.14 5.29
C GLU A 16 4.20 -0.27 4.24
N CYS A 17 4.46 0.00 2.95
CA CYS A 17 3.65 -0.51 1.85
C CYS A 17 3.57 -2.05 1.87
N ARG A 18 4.68 -2.72 2.21
CA ARG A 18 4.70 -4.19 2.33
C ARG A 18 3.85 -4.66 3.51
N ARG A 19 4.02 -4.07 4.69
CA ARG A 19 3.23 -4.38 5.90
C ARG A 19 1.72 -4.28 5.63
N LEU A 20 1.27 -3.20 5.00
CA LEU A 20 -0.15 -2.97 4.69
C LEU A 20 -0.71 -3.99 3.68
N ARG A 21 0.11 -4.47 2.73
CA ARG A 21 -0.28 -5.55 1.81
C ARG A 21 -0.40 -6.90 2.52
N ASP A 22 0.50 -7.19 3.46
CA ASP A 22 0.45 -8.41 4.25
C ASP A 22 -0.76 -8.42 5.20
N GLU A 23 -1.09 -7.27 5.80
CA GLU A 23 -2.29 -7.08 6.62
C GLU A 23 -3.57 -7.26 5.82
N PHE A 24 -3.65 -6.65 4.64
CA PHE A 24 -4.76 -6.87 3.72
C PHE A 24 -4.90 -8.34 3.35
N ALA A 25 -3.80 -9.00 2.98
CA ALA A 25 -3.82 -10.41 2.60
C ALA A 25 -4.24 -11.32 3.77
N ARG A 26 -3.84 -11.00 5.01
CA ARG A 26 -4.30 -11.69 6.21
C ARG A 26 -5.79 -11.50 6.43
N ALA A 27 -6.30 -10.26 6.35
CA ALA A 27 -7.70 -9.94 6.55
C ALA A 27 -8.60 -10.62 5.50
N VAL A 28 -8.19 -10.64 4.22
CA VAL A 28 -8.89 -11.37 3.16
C VAL A 28 -8.94 -12.87 3.46
N ARG A 29 -7.80 -13.48 3.84
CA ARG A 29 -7.76 -14.92 4.16
C ARG A 29 -8.63 -15.30 5.37
N SER A 30 -8.81 -14.39 6.34
CA SER A 30 -9.67 -14.62 7.50
C SER A 30 -11.13 -14.20 7.29
N GLY A 31 -11.48 -13.65 6.14
CA GLY A 31 -12.82 -13.09 5.89
C GLY A 31 -13.13 -11.81 6.67
N ASP A 32 -12.11 -11.14 7.22
CA ASP A 32 -12.27 -9.86 7.92
C ASP A 32 -12.36 -8.71 6.91
N ARG A 33 -13.60 -8.40 6.53
CA ARG A 33 -13.88 -7.33 5.58
C ARG A 33 -13.44 -5.95 6.09
N ALA A 34 -13.68 -5.64 7.36
CA ALA A 34 -13.33 -4.36 7.94
C ALA A 34 -11.81 -4.17 7.98
N GLY A 35 -11.07 -5.22 8.35
CA GLY A 35 -9.61 -5.23 8.32
C GLY A 35 -9.04 -5.03 6.92
N ALA A 36 -9.65 -5.64 5.90
CA ALA A 36 -9.23 -5.48 4.51
C ALA A 36 -9.46 -4.04 3.99
N GLU A 37 -10.63 -3.47 4.27
CA GLU A 37 -10.95 -2.08 3.90
C GLU A 37 -10.03 -1.09 4.63
N GLY A 38 -9.77 -1.31 5.92
CA GLY A 38 -8.86 -0.49 6.73
C GLY A 38 -7.41 -0.51 6.22
N ALA A 39 -6.89 -1.69 5.87
CA ALA A 39 -5.53 -1.83 5.31
C ALA A 39 -5.39 -1.10 3.97
N MET A 40 -6.43 -1.13 3.13
CA MET A 40 -6.45 -0.41 1.85
C MET A 40 -6.51 1.11 2.04
N ALA A 41 -7.35 1.60 2.97
CA ALA A 41 -7.42 3.02 3.29
C ALA A 41 -6.10 3.55 3.86
N ALA A 42 -5.50 2.82 4.80
CA ALA A 42 -4.20 3.15 5.38
C ALA A 42 -3.10 3.19 4.31
N ARG A 43 -3.12 2.25 3.35
CA ARG A 43 -2.18 2.26 2.22
C ARG A 43 -2.37 3.47 1.32
N GLY A 44 -3.60 3.85 0.99
CA GLY A 44 -3.87 5.05 0.20
C GLY A 44 -3.34 6.32 0.88
N LEU A 45 -3.56 6.46 2.20
CA LEU A 45 -3.04 7.58 2.99
C LEU A 45 -1.51 7.60 3.04
N HIS A 46 -0.89 6.43 3.25
CA HIS A 46 0.56 6.31 3.26
C HIS A 46 1.17 6.66 1.90
N GLU A 47 0.59 6.16 0.80
CA GLU A 47 1.05 6.49 -0.55
C GLU A 47 0.97 7.99 -0.82
N TYR A 48 -0.11 8.65 -0.40
CA TYR A 48 -0.24 10.10 -0.52
C TYR A 48 0.82 10.85 0.31
N ALA A 49 0.98 10.49 1.58
CA ALA A 49 1.87 11.22 2.50
C ALA A 49 3.36 10.96 2.26
N ALA A 50 3.74 9.72 1.95
CA ALA A 50 5.13 9.27 1.87
C ALA A 50 5.65 9.14 0.43
N HIS A 51 4.76 8.99 -0.55
CA HIS A 51 5.11 8.77 -1.96
C HIS A 51 4.46 9.77 -2.92
N GLY A 52 3.63 10.70 -2.43
CA GLY A 52 2.96 11.74 -3.21
C GLY A 52 3.87 12.86 -3.72
N GLY A 53 5.19 12.74 -3.55
CA GLY A 53 6.20 13.68 -4.03
C GLY A 53 6.44 13.61 -5.54
N ARG A 54 5.39 13.81 -6.34
CA ARG A 54 5.44 14.28 -7.73
C ARG A 54 4.15 15.05 -8.03
N LYS A 55 4.12 16.31 -7.62
CA LYS A 55 3.37 17.35 -8.36
C LYS A 55 4.38 18.13 -9.18
#